data_AF-A0A932CXG9-F1
#
_entry.id   AF-A0A932CXG9-F1
#
_cell.length_a   1.000
_cell.length_b   1.000
_cell.length_c   1.000
_cell.angle_alpha   90.00
_cell.angle_beta   90.00
_cell.angle_gamma   90.00
#
_symmetry.space_group_name_H-M   'P 1'
#
loop_
_entity.id
_entity.type
_entity.pdbx_description
1 polymer ?
#
loop_
_entity_poly.entity_id
_entity_poly.type
_entity_poly.pdbx_seq_one_letter_code
_entity_poly.pdbx_strand_id
1 'polypeptide(L)'
;MGQGALGSTGGSQAVSRVLALCLALVVPGCATVRPWEREDLARPAMRIGGDPEENARMDHALAAREGSMPAGVGRGGGCGCN
;
A
#
# COMPACT_ATOMS: atom_id res chain seq x y z
N MET A 1 -4.29 12.84 56.49
CA MET A 1 -3.79 12.06 55.34
C MET A 1 -4.61 12.45 54.11
N GLY A 2 -3.99 12.78 52.98
CA GLY A 2 -4.71 13.03 51.72
C GLY A 2 -4.29 14.26 50.91
N GLN A 3 -3.00 14.62 50.91
CA GLN A 3 -2.47 15.59 49.95
C GLN A 3 -1.99 14.79 48.72
N GLY A 4 -2.84 14.67 47.70
CA GLY A 4 -2.56 13.89 46.49
C GLY A 4 -2.61 14.76 45.23
N ALA A 5 -1.44 15.21 44.78
CA ALA A 5 -1.05 15.44 43.39
C ALA A 5 -2.11 15.98 42.41
N LEU A 6 -2.46 17.27 42.52
CA LEU A 6 -3.15 18.03 41.47
C LEU A 6 -2.19 19.10 40.94
N GLY A 7 -1.38 18.80 39.92
CA GLY A 7 -0.44 19.84 39.45
C GLY A 7 0.48 19.57 38.25
N SER A 8 0.37 18.47 37.50
CA SER A 8 1.31 18.22 36.38
C SER A 8 0.69 17.58 35.12
N THR A 9 -0.62 17.33 35.09
CA THR A 9 -1.24 16.61 33.95
C THR A 9 -1.70 17.52 32.81
N GLY A 10 -1.73 18.85 32.97
CA GLY A 10 -2.31 19.76 31.97
C GLY A 10 -1.65 19.66 30.58
N GLY A 11 -0.32 19.62 30.55
CA GLY A 11 0.45 19.49 29.30
C GLY A 11 0.36 18.10 28.67
N SER A 12 0.46 17.04 29.48
CA SER A 12 0.40 15.66 28.98
C SER A 12 -1.01 15.27 28.49
N GLN A 13 -2.06 15.79 29.13
CA GLN A 13 -3.45 15.61 28.69
C GLN A 13 -3.70 16.32 27.35
N ALA A 14 -3.12 17.50 27.13
CA ALA A 14 -3.23 18.22 25.86
C ALA A 14 -2.52 17.46 24.72
N VAL A 15 -1.29 16.98 24.95
CA VAL A 15 -0.55 16.18 23.96
C VAL A 15 -1.28 14.87 23.65
N SER A 16 -1.82 14.18 24.65
CA SER A 16 -2.58 12.94 24.46
C SER A 16 -3.86 13.16 23.65
N ARG A 17 -4.58 14.26 23.89
CA ARG A 17 -5.78 14.62 23.12
C ARG A 17 -5.46 14.98 21.67
N VAL A 18 -4.39 15.73 21.44
CA VAL A 18 -3.93 16.07 20.08
C VAL A 18 -3.51 14.82 19.33
N LEU A 19 -2.77 13.91 19.97
CA LEU A 19 -2.37 12.64 19.37
C LEU A 19 -3.57 11.76 19.02
N ALA A 20 -4.57 11.67 19.90
CA ALA A 20 -5.80 10.93 19.65
C ALA A 20 -6.61 11.50 18.47
N LEU A 21 -6.69 12.84 18.36
CA LEU A 21 -7.30 13.52 17.21
C LEU A 21 -6.56 13.24 15.91
N CYS A 22 -5.22 13.37 15.91
CA CYS A 22 -4.38 13.04 14.76
C CYS A 22 -4.55 11.59 14.33
N LEU A 23 -4.61 10.64 15.27
CA LEU A 23 -4.78 9.22 14.94
C LEU A 23 -6.15 8.93 14.31
N ALA A 24 -7.20 9.61 14.73
CA ALA A 24 -8.54 9.47 14.15
C ALA A 24 -8.64 9.98 12.71
N LEU A 25 -7.80 10.95 12.31
CA LEU A 25 -7.79 11.53 10.97
C LEU A 25 -7.09 10.64 9.92
N VAL A 26 -6.24 9.70 10.35
CA VAL A 26 -5.38 8.90 9.45
C VAL A 26 -5.94 7.50 9.20
N VAL A 27 -7.11 7.15 9.77
CA VAL A 27 -7.80 5.90 9.42
C VAL A 27 -8.62 6.18 8.15
N PRO A 28 -8.16 5.80 6.93
CA PRO A 28 -9.05 5.79 5.78
C PRO A 28 -10.19 4.82 6.11
N GLY A 29 -11.41 5.33 6.13
CA GLY A 29 -12.58 4.53 6.46
C GLY A 29 -12.72 3.37 5.48
N CYS A 30 -12.83 2.15 6.00
CA CYS A 30 -13.34 1.02 5.24
C CYS A 30 -14.78 1.33 4.79
N ALA A 31 -14.93 1.84 3.58
CA ALA A 31 -16.24 2.07 2.97
C ALA A 31 -16.67 0.80 2.23
N THR A 32 -17.77 0.19 2.70
CA THR A 32 -18.45 -0.87 1.95
C THR A 32 -19.21 -0.24 0.79
N VAL A 33 -18.59 -0.21 -0.38
CA VAL A 33 -19.20 0.30 -1.62
C VAL A 33 -20.06 -0.77 -2.30
N ARG A 34 -21.14 -0.33 -2.93
CA ARG A 34 -22.05 -1.21 -3.67
C ARG A 34 -21.36 -1.73 -4.94
N PRO A 35 -21.71 -2.90 -5.47
CA PRO A 35 -21.00 -3.51 -6.60
C PRO A 35 -20.85 -2.58 -7.82
N TRP A 36 -21.90 -1.82 -8.16
CA TRP A 36 -21.90 -0.89 -9.30
C TRP A 36 -21.09 0.40 -9.05
N GLU A 37 -20.77 0.75 -7.80
CA GLU A 37 -19.88 1.87 -7.48
C GLU A 37 -18.41 1.52 -7.75
N ARG A 38 -18.09 0.24 -7.98
CA ARG A 38 -16.75 -0.24 -8.35
C ARG A 38 -16.49 -0.19 -9.85
N GLU A 39 -17.49 0.06 -10.69
CA GLU A 39 -17.35 0.01 -12.15
C GLU A 39 -16.28 1.00 -12.65
N ASP A 40 -16.18 2.17 -12.01
CA ASP A 40 -15.13 3.14 -12.33
C ASP A 40 -13.72 2.64 -12.02
N LEU A 41 -13.56 1.76 -11.03
CA LEU A 41 -12.29 1.18 -10.60
C LEU A 41 -11.97 -0.18 -11.27
N ALA A 42 -12.87 -0.71 -12.10
CA ALA A 42 -12.73 -2.04 -12.69
C ALA A 42 -12.86 -2.04 -14.23
N ARG A 43 -12.42 -0.95 -14.88
CA ARG A 43 -12.44 -0.85 -16.35
C ARG A 43 -11.61 -1.97 -16.99
N PRO A 44 -12.05 -2.57 -18.12
CA PRO A 44 -11.32 -3.64 -18.80
C PRO A 44 -9.85 -3.30 -19.13
N ALA A 45 -9.56 -2.03 -19.40
CA ALA A 45 -8.21 -1.54 -19.67
C ALA A 45 -7.25 -1.62 -18.46
N MET A 46 -7.77 -1.73 -17.23
CA MET A 46 -6.94 -1.90 -16.02
C MET A 46 -6.64 -3.38 -15.72
N ARG A 47 -7.07 -4.30 -16.60
CA ARG A 47 -6.81 -5.73 -16.45
C ARG A 47 -5.33 -6.03 -16.66
N ILE A 48 -4.67 -6.52 -15.62
CA ILE A 48 -3.30 -7.07 -15.70
C ILE A 48 -3.32 -8.31 -16.61
N GLY A 49 -2.30 -8.48 -17.45
CA GLY A 49 -2.28 -9.58 -18.40
C GLY A 49 -3.15 -9.32 -19.64
N GLY A 50 -3.54 -8.06 -19.87
CA GLY A 50 -4.49 -7.68 -20.90
C GLY A 50 -3.96 -7.67 -22.32
N ASP A 51 -2.77 -7.11 -22.44
CA ASP A 51 -2.07 -6.85 -23.68
C ASP A 51 -0.68 -7.51 -23.62
N PRO A 52 -0.29 -8.30 -24.64
CA PRO A 52 0.96 -9.03 -24.62
C PRO A 52 2.20 -8.13 -24.70
N GLU A 53 2.14 -6.96 -25.36
CA GLU A 53 3.26 -6.03 -25.45
C GLU A 53 3.48 -5.32 -24.10
N GLU A 54 2.40 -4.90 -23.45
CA GLU A 54 2.43 -4.31 -22.11
C GLU A 54 2.99 -5.30 -21.08
N ASN A 55 2.58 -6.57 -21.14
CA ASN A 55 3.09 -7.60 -20.25
C ASN A 55 4.59 -7.80 -20.43
N ALA A 56 5.08 -7.91 -21.68
CA ALA A 56 6.51 -8.08 -21.96
C ALA A 56 7.34 -6.88 -21.45
N ARG A 57 6.80 -5.67 -21.56
CA ARG A 57 7.41 -4.43 -21.02
C ARG A 57 7.48 -4.46 -19.49
N MET A 58 6.41 -4.90 -18.83
CA MET A 58 6.37 -5.05 -17.38
C MET A 58 7.33 -6.11 -16.87
N ASP A 59 7.38 -7.27 -17.53
CA ASP A 59 8.30 -8.34 -17.18
C ASP A 59 9.77 -7.91 -17.31
N HIS A 60 10.11 -7.16 -18.37
CA HIS A 60 11.45 -6.59 -18.53
C HIS A 60 11.81 -5.61 -17.39
N ALA A 61 10.87 -4.74 -17.01
CA ALA A 61 11.08 -3.80 -15.91
C ALA A 61 11.24 -4.51 -14.55
N LEU A 62 10.47 -5.57 -14.30
CA LEU A 62 10.56 -6.39 -13.09
C LEU A 62 11.87 -7.16 -13.04
N ALA A 63 12.27 -7.81 -14.14
CA ALA A 63 13.51 -8.55 -14.23
C ALA A 63 14.74 -7.66 -13.93
N ALA A 64 14.73 -6.43 -14.45
CA ALA A 64 15.81 -5.46 -14.19
C ALA A 64 15.85 -4.97 -12.73
N ARG A 65 14.68 -4.82 -12.08
CA ARG A 65 14.59 -4.28 -10.71
C ARG A 65 14.82 -5.32 -9.64
N GLU A 66 14.31 -6.52 -9.86
CA GLU A 66 14.34 -7.59 -8.86
C GLU A 66 15.56 -8.51 -9.04
N GLY A 67 16.27 -8.41 -10.16
CA GLY A 67 17.37 -9.32 -10.51
C GLY A 67 16.91 -10.78 -10.65
N SER A 68 15.60 -10.98 -10.75
CA SER A 68 14.94 -12.27 -10.83
C SER A 68 14.42 -12.47 -12.26
N MET A 69 14.27 -13.72 -12.69
CA MET A 69 13.56 -14.04 -13.93
C MET A 69 12.11 -14.37 -13.56
N PRO A 70 11.11 -13.56 -13.94
CA PRO A 70 9.72 -13.93 -13.73
C PRO A 70 9.42 -15.28 -14.38
N ALA A 71 8.60 -16.11 -13.72
CA ALA A 71 8.26 -17.43 -14.23
C ALA A 71 7.61 -17.32 -15.62
N GLY A 72 8.27 -17.88 -16.65
CA GLY A 72 7.79 -17.87 -18.04
C GLY A 72 8.53 -16.94 -19.00
N VAL A 73 9.38 -16.02 -18.51
CA VAL A 73 10.19 -15.13 -19.38
C VAL A 73 11.62 -15.63 -19.58
N GLY A 74 11.75 -16.90 -19.96
CA GLY A 74 13.04 -17.47 -20.38
C GLY A 74 13.43 -17.03 -21.80
N ARG A 75 13.74 -15.75 -22.03
CA ARG A 75 14.54 -15.33 -23.19
C ARG A 75 15.86 -14.76 -22.69
N GLY A 76 16.92 -15.51 -22.95
CA GLY A 76 18.21 -15.42 -22.26
C GLY A 76 18.94 -14.08 -22.38
N GLY A 77 19.79 -13.86 -21.39
CA GLY A 77 20.75 -12.76 -21.31
C GLY A 77 21.43 -12.60 -19.95
N GLY A 78 21.87 -13.68 -19.30
CA GLY A 78 22.61 -13.59 -18.03
C GLY A 78 23.15 -14.94 -17.53
N CYS A 79 24.41 -14.95 -17.07
CA CYS A 79 25.27 -16.08 -16.62
C CYS A 79 24.57 -17.45 -16.52
N GLY A 80 24.59 -18.21 -17.61
CA GLY A 80 24.04 -19.55 -17.67
C GLY A 80 24.85 -20.55 -16.85
N CYS A 81 24.56 -20.67 -15.57
CA CYS A 81 25.01 -21.80 -14.76
C CYS A 81 23.98 -22.93 -14.82
N ASN A 82 24.06 -23.73 -15.88
CA ASN A 82 24.07 -25.19 -15.77
C ASN A 82 25.44 -25.67 -16.24
#